data_AF-G0S9T1-F1
#
_entry.id   AF-G0S9T1-F1
#
_cell.length_a   1.000
_cell.length_b   1.000
_cell.length_c   1.000
_cell.angle_alpha   90.00
_cell.angle_beta   90.00
_cell.angle_gamma   90.00
#
_symmetry.space_group_name_H-M   'P 1'
#
loop_
_entity.id
_entity.type
_entity.pdbx_description
1 polymer ?
#
loop_
_entity_poly.entity_id
_entity_poly.type
_entity_poly.pdbx_seq_one_letter_code
_entity_poly.pdbx_strand_id
1 'polypeptide(L)'
;MLYKQDGSFPMHDDTVNRKITVQNQHGEEEYYFVKIAFRDIGRKMLQGEIESSKLIYETTPTFITKPYGFGEFPDSGLTAYFYLSQFVELDIEIPPDPDEFTQRLAYLHKMSRSPTGKFGFPVPTRDGDRPHIVDWQDSWAVFFRYLFLGVCRFDIARNGQWPEYERAIQQIADKVIPILLEPLQANGRKLKPCLIHGDLWEGNMGINLETGDSMIFDAASYFSHNEMEFGHWAYNNMCYLNEKYAPIEYMDKYDPALDPNITGLSIIPHLAEGLI
;
A
#
# COMPACT_ATOMS: atom_id res chain seq x y z
N MET A 1 -3.07 20.48 -22.91
CA MET A 1 -2.50 19.16 -23.29
C MET A 1 -1.14 19.06 -22.65
N LEU A 2 -0.95 18.12 -21.74
CA LEU A 2 0.28 17.96 -20.97
C LEU A 2 1.15 16.91 -21.67
N TYR A 3 2.32 17.32 -22.14
CA TYR A 3 3.33 16.46 -22.73
C TYR A 3 4.48 16.28 -21.74
N LYS A 4 5.26 15.19 -21.86
CA LYS A 4 6.63 15.18 -21.35
C LYS A 4 7.43 16.31 -22.05
N GLN A 5 8.58 16.72 -21.50
CA GLN A 5 9.43 17.77 -22.12
C GLN A 5 9.80 17.46 -23.58
N ASP A 6 9.70 16.20 -24.01
CA ASP A 6 9.96 15.71 -25.36
C ASP A 6 8.73 15.62 -26.28
N GLY A 7 7.54 16.08 -25.86
CA GLY A 7 6.33 16.00 -26.68
C GLY A 7 5.70 14.60 -26.75
N SER A 8 6.22 13.61 -26.01
CA SER A 8 5.63 12.29 -25.94
C SER A 8 4.52 12.23 -24.88
N PHE A 9 3.51 11.37 -25.13
CA PHE A 9 2.59 10.96 -24.09
C PHE A 9 3.27 9.96 -23.17
N PRO A 10 3.05 10.02 -21.85
CA PRO A 10 3.60 9.02 -20.95
C PRO A 10 3.04 7.63 -21.34
N MET A 11 3.91 6.74 -21.82
CA MET A 11 3.62 5.33 -22.03
C MET A 11 4.23 4.57 -20.85
N HIS A 12 3.34 3.95 -20.05
CA HIS A 12 3.56 3.25 -18.77
C HIS A 12 3.58 4.14 -17.52
N ASP A 13 2.72 3.78 -16.55
CA ASP A 13 2.62 4.16 -15.13
C ASP A 13 2.80 5.61 -14.66
N ASP A 14 3.01 6.56 -15.57
CA ASP A 14 3.27 7.93 -15.20
C ASP A 14 1.96 8.64 -14.82
N THR A 15 1.74 8.72 -13.51
CA THR A 15 0.89 9.75 -12.94
C THR A 15 1.54 11.12 -13.11
N VAL A 16 0.72 12.16 -13.17
CA VAL A 16 1.20 13.55 -13.17
C VAL A 16 0.68 14.22 -11.91
N ASN A 17 1.60 14.52 -11.00
CA ASN A 17 1.33 15.19 -9.73
C ASN A 17 1.52 16.71 -9.88
N ARG A 18 0.57 17.52 -9.38
CA ARG A 18 0.63 18.99 -9.42
C ARG A 18 0.05 19.61 -8.16
N LYS A 19 0.62 20.76 -7.76
CA LYS A 19 0.01 21.72 -6.83
C LYS A 19 -0.95 22.61 -7.63
N ILE A 20 -2.17 22.77 -7.15
CA ILE A 20 -3.14 23.75 -7.64
C ILE A 20 -3.25 24.85 -6.58
N THR A 21 -3.15 26.10 -7.02
CA THR A 21 -3.45 27.28 -6.20
C THR A 21 -4.81 27.83 -6.63
N VAL A 22 -5.71 28.02 -5.67
CA VAL A 22 -7.05 28.59 -5.89
C VAL A 22 -7.22 29.79 -4.96
N GLN A 23 -7.87 30.86 -5.43
CA GLN A 23 -8.33 31.91 -4.53
C GLN A 23 -9.76 31.62 -4.08
N ASN A 24 -9.98 31.58 -2.77
CA ASN A 24 -11.32 31.39 -2.22
C ASN A 24 -12.16 32.66 -2.33
N GLN A 25 -13.43 32.58 -1.93
CA GLN A 25 -14.38 33.71 -1.98
C GLN A 25 -13.96 34.93 -1.12
N HIS A 26 -12.99 34.75 -0.21
CA HIS A 26 -12.43 35.79 0.65
C HIS A 26 -11.11 36.38 0.10
N GLY A 27 -10.62 35.88 -1.05
CA GLY A 27 -9.37 36.30 -1.66
C GLY A 27 -8.12 35.66 -1.06
N GLU A 28 -8.28 34.65 -0.19
CA GLU A 28 -7.18 33.90 0.40
C GLU A 28 -6.77 32.78 -0.55
N GLU A 29 -5.47 32.46 -0.59
CA GLU A 29 -4.97 31.33 -1.37
C GLU A 29 -5.19 30.01 -0.63
N GLU A 30 -5.73 29.03 -1.36
CA GLU A 30 -5.86 27.64 -0.95
C GLU A 30 -5.06 26.75 -1.89
N TYR A 31 -4.44 25.71 -1.34
CA TYR A 31 -3.57 24.80 -2.09
C TYR A 31 -4.12 23.38 -2.09
N TYR A 32 -4.13 22.76 -3.26
CA TYR A 32 -4.62 21.41 -3.48
C TYR A 32 -3.58 20.57 -4.21
N PHE A 33 -3.51 19.28 -3.86
CA PHE A 33 -2.73 18.31 -4.62
C PHE A 33 -3.65 17.64 -5.62
N VAL A 34 -3.23 17.58 -6.88
CA VAL A 34 -3.91 16.80 -7.91
C VAL A 34 -2.95 15.77 -8.50
N LYS A 35 -3.41 14.52 -8.51
CA LYS A 35 -2.78 13.42 -9.23
C LYS A 35 -3.63 13.08 -10.45
N ILE A 36 -3.01 13.11 -11.62
CA ILE A 36 -3.66 12.86 -12.91
C ILE A 36 -3.16 11.54 -13.47
N ALA A 37 -4.09 10.69 -13.91
CA ALA A 37 -3.77 9.42 -14.55
C ALA A 37 -4.59 9.23 -15.83
N PHE A 38 -4.10 8.41 -16.75
CA PHE A 38 -4.67 8.26 -18.08
C PHE A 38 -5.26 6.88 -18.30
N ARG A 39 -6.24 6.81 -19.22
CA ARG A 39 -6.91 5.57 -19.65
C ARG A 39 -7.64 4.88 -18.47
N ASP A 40 -8.28 3.77 -18.76
CA ASP A 40 -9.05 3.01 -17.75
C ASP A 40 -8.16 2.43 -16.62
N ILE A 41 -6.88 2.17 -16.90
CA ILE A 41 -5.95 1.72 -15.85
C ILE A 41 -5.71 2.84 -14.82
N GLY A 42 -5.53 4.09 -15.27
CA GLY A 42 -5.39 5.24 -14.39
C GLY A 42 -6.65 5.49 -13.55
N ARG A 43 -7.84 5.34 -14.15
CA ARG A 43 -9.11 5.40 -13.40
C ARG A 43 -9.13 4.42 -12.22
N LYS A 44 -8.78 3.16 -12.47
CA LYS A 44 -8.83 2.09 -11.47
C LYS A 44 -7.81 2.31 -10.35
N MET A 45 -6.62 2.78 -10.70
CA MET A 45 -5.59 3.14 -9.72
C MET A 45 -6.04 4.29 -8.82
N LEU A 46 -6.49 5.41 -9.40
CA LEU A 46 -6.96 6.57 -8.61
C LEU A 46 -8.23 6.26 -7.80
N GLN A 47 -9.10 5.38 -8.30
CA GLN A 47 -10.27 4.91 -7.55
C GLN A 47 -9.85 4.11 -6.31
N GLY A 48 -8.83 3.25 -6.42
CA GLY A 48 -8.28 2.54 -5.26
C GLY A 48 -7.65 3.49 -4.25
N GLU A 49 -6.85 4.44 -4.74
CA GLU A 49 -6.12 5.41 -3.90
C GLU A 49 -7.06 6.35 -3.13
N ILE A 50 -8.12 6.87 -3.75
CA ILE A 50 -9.06 7.74 -3.04
C ILE A 50 -9.86 6.99 -1.98
N GLU A 51 -10.33 5.77 -2.27
CA GLU A 51 -11.08 4.97 -1.28
C GLU A 51 -10.18 4.55 -0.10
N SER A 52 -8.91 4.25 -0.38
CA SER A 52 -7.87 4.04 0.64
C SER A 52 -7.67 5.29 1.51
N SER A 53 -7.46 6.43 0.88
CA SER A 53 -7.22 7.71 1.56
C SER A 53 -8.41 8.12 2.43
N LYS A 54 -9.65 7.92 1.97
CA LYS A 54 -10.86 8.21 2.75
C LYS A 54 -10.90 7.37 4.02
N LEU A 55 -10.73 6.06 3.91
CA LEU A 55 -10.83 5.16 5.07
C LEU A 55 -9.69 5.38 6.07
N ILE A 56 -8.47 5.67 5.59
CA ILE A 56 -7.35 6.05 6.47
C ILE A 56 -7.65 7.38 7.15
N TYR A 57 -8.08 8.41 6.41
CA TYR A 57 -8.39 9.73 6.97
C TYR A 57 -9.52 9.70 7.99
N GLU A 58 -10.56 8.89 7.75
CA GLU A 58 -11.66 8.67 8.70
C GLU A 58 -11.20 8.00 10.00
N THR A 59 -10.21 7.09 9.91
CA THR A 59 -9.68 6.36 11.07
C THR A 59 -8.67 7.20 11.86
N THR A 60 -7.75 7.83 11.14
CA THR A 60 -6.58 8.52 11.69
C THR A 60 -6.42 9.87 10.98
N PRO A 61 -7.26 10.87 11.30
CA PRO A 61 -7.14 12.20 10.74
C PRO A 61 -5.73 12.73 10.94
N THR A 62 -5.19 13.46 9.95
CA THR A 62 -3.81 13.98 9.90
C THR A 62 -2.70 12.99 9.58
N PHE A 63 -2.94 11.67 9.60
CA PHE A 63 -1.91 10.70 9.18
C PHE A 63 -1.81 10.57 7.65
N ILE A 64 -2.87 10.90 6.93
CA ILE A 64 -2.89 11.05 5.47
C ILE A 64 -3.52 12.39 5.10
N THR A 65 -3.21 12.90 3.91
CA THR A 65 -3.84 14.12 3.38
C THR A 65 -5.36 13.94 3.26
N LYS A 66 -6.12 15.01 3.51
CA LYS A 66 -7.58 14.97 3.38
C LYS A 66 -7.97 14.75 1.92
N PRO A 67 -8.65 13.64 1.56
CA PRO A 67 -9.13 13.44 0.20
C PRO A 67 -10.37 14.32 -0.07
N TYR A 68 -10.43 14.94 -1.24
CA TYR A 68 -11.56 15.78 -1.66
C TYR A 68 -12.43 15.13 -2.73
N GLY A 69 -11.83 14.45 -3.72
CA GLY A 69 -12.63 13.86 -4.79
C GLY A 69 -11.82 13.17 -5.87
N PHE A 70 -12.51 12.38 -6.69
CA PHE A 70 -11.98 11.80 -7.90
C PHE A 70 -12.98 11.99 -9.04
N GLY A 71 -12.49 12.05 -10.28
CA GLY A 71 -13.36 12.18 -11.45
C GLY A 71 -12.63 12.02 -12.77
N GLU A 72 -13.40 12.08 -13.85
CA GLU A 72 -12.89 12.18 -15.22
C GLU A 72 -12.80 13.66 -15.62
N PHE A 73 -11.77 14.04 -16.37
CA PHE A 73 -11.68 15.38 -16.94
C PHE A 73 -12.68 15.54 -18.09
N PRO A 74 -13.54 16.58 -18.08
CA PRO A 74 -14.41 16.87 -19.21
C PRO A 74 -13.59 17.40 -20.40
N ASP A 75 -13.93 16.95 -21.62
CA ASP A 75 -13.49 17.53 -22.91
C ASP A 75 -11.97 17.72 -23.10
N SER A 76 -11.15 16.78 -22.61
CA SER A 76 -9.68 16.81 -22.77
C SER A 76 -9.16 16.26 -24.11
N GLY A 77 -10.03 15.72 -24.97
CA GLY A 77 -9.63 14.96 -26.18
C GLY A 77 -8.82 13.68 -25.87
N LEU A 78 -8.66 13.35 -24.59
CA LEU A 78 -7.84 12.28 -24.02
C LEU A 78 -8.54 11.76 -22.76
N THR A 79 -8.79 10.45 -22.67
CA THR A 79 -9.38 9.87 -21.46
C THR A 79 -8.41 9.99 -20.27
N ALA A 80 -8.70 10.92 -19.36
CA ALA A 80 -7.88 11.26 -18.20
C ALA A 80 -8.74 11.42 -16.94
N TYR A 81 -8.18 11.03 -15.81
CA TYR A 81 -8.84 11.02 -14.51
C TYR A 81 -7.99 11.79 -13.49
N PHE A 82 -8.62 12.28 -12.43
CA PHE A 82 -7.94 12.96 -11.34
C PHE A 82 -8.32 12.39 -9.98
N TYR A 83 -7.38 12.49 -9.05
CA TYR A 83 -7.57 12.45 -7.60
C TYR A 83 -7.15 13.80 -7.04
N LEU A 84 -7.99 14.38 -6.18
CA LEU A 84 -7.80 15.68 -5.54
C LEU A 84 -7.76 15.50 -4.03
N SER A 85 -6.75 16.07 -3.37
CA SER A 85 -6.60 16.08 -1.92
C SER A 85 -6.03 17.41 -1.42
N GLN A 86 -5.96 17.54 -0.09
CA GLN A 86 -5.22 18.62 0.57
C GLN A 86 -3.77 18.61 0.12
N PHE A 87 -3.25 19.79 -0.25
CA PHE A 87 -1.82 19.96 -0.41
C PHE A 87 -1.16 20.14 0.95
N VAL A 88 -0.13 19.34 1.22
CA VAL A 88 0.74 19.48 2.39
C VAL A 88 2.17 19.49 1.90
N GLU A 89 2.99 20.40 2.42
CA GLU A 89 4.43 20.40 2.15
C GLU A 89 5.08 19.35 3.06
N LEU A 90 5.70 18.35 2.44
CA LEU A 90 6.31 17.23 3.12
C LEU A 90 7.83 17.28 2.96
N ASP A 91 8.56 17.01 4.05
CA ASP A 91 9.94 16.55 3.98
C ASP A 91 9.93 15.03 3.75
N ILE A 92 10.50 14.61 2.63
CA ILE A 92 10.64 13.19 2.22
C ILE A 92 12.12 12.76 2.15
N GLU A 93 13.04 13.66 2.51
CA GLU A 93 14.48 13.38 2.50
C GLU A 93 14.93 12.77 3.83
N ILE A 94 14.18 13.04 4.91
CA ILE A 94 14.48 12.57 6.26
C ILE A 94 13.37 11.61 6.71
N PRO A 95 13.73 10.43 7.26
CA PRO A 95 12.73 9.53 7.79
C PRO A 95 12.01 10.17 9.01
N PRO A 96 10.69 9.98 9.13
CA PRO A 96 9.95 10.33 10.34
C PRO A 96 10.54 9.71 11.61
N ASP A 97 10.23 10.32 12.75
CA ASP A 97 10.53 9.73 14.06
C ASP A 97 9.89 8.33 14.17
N PRO A 98 10.66 7.25 14.37
CA PRO A 98 10.13 5.90 14.35
C PRO A 98 9.08 5.63 15.43
N ASP A 99 9.23 6.22 16.62
CA ASP A 99 8.31 5.98 17.73
C ASP A 99 6.95 6.65 17.45
N GLU A 100 6.95 7.90 16.99
CA GLU A 100 5.74 8.62 16.58
C GLU A 100 5.05 7.94 15.39
N PHE A 101 5.82 7.59 14.36
CA PHE A 101 5.29 6.98 13.14
C PHE A 101 4.65 5.61 13.44
N THR A 102 5.35 4.75 14.18
CA THR A 102 4.85 3.42 14.51
C THR A 102 3.66 3.47 15.46
N GLN A 103 3.57 4.46 16.35
CA GLN A 103 2.37 4.69 17.16
C GLN A 103 1.15 5.04 16.30
N ARG A 104 1.30 5.88 15.27
CA ARG A 104 0.21 6.24 14.34
C ARG A 104 -0.20 5.08 13.45
N LEU A 105 0.76 4.31 12.95
CA LEU A 105 0.49 3.10 12.17
C LEU A 105 -0.21 2.04 13.01
N ALA A 106 0.25 1.78 14.24
CA ALA A 106 -0.40 0.89 15.18
C ALA A 106 -1.82 1.37 15.53
N TYR A 107 -2.03 2.69 15.66
CA TYR A 107 -3.35 3.27 15.86
C TYR A 107 -4.27 2.99 14.67
N LEU A 108 -3.82 3.22 13.42
CA LEU A 108 -4.57 2.89 12.20
C LEU A 108 -4.99 1.41 12.20
N HIS A 109 -4.05 0.51 12.44
CA HIS A 109 -4.32 -0.94 12.49
C HIS A 109 -5.31 -1.29 13.60
N LYS A 110 -5.17 -0.69 14.78
CA LYS A 110 -5.99 -1.00 15.97
C LYS A 110 -7.39 -0.41 15.88
N MET A 111 -7.54 0.77 15.30
CA MET A 111 -8.80 1.53 15.33
C MET A 111 -9.66 1.34 14.09
N SER A 112 -9.06 1.00 12.95
CA SER A 112 -9.80 0.69 11.72
C SER A 112 -10.78 -0.46 11.93
N ARG A 113 -11.91 -0.44 11.21
CA ARG A 113 -12.93 -1.49 11.27
C ARG A 113 -13.32 -1.89 9.86
N SER A 114 -13.13 -3.17 9.55
CA SER A 114 -13.66 -3.72 8.30
C SER A 114 -15.19 -3.54 8.27
N PRO A 115 -15.76 -2.93 7.22
CA PRO A 115 -17.20 -2.69 7.13
C PRO A 115 -18.01 -3.99 7.06
N THR A 116 -17.37 -5.10 6.71
CA THR A 116 -17.98 -6.44 6.63
C THR A 116 -17.55 -7.36 7.78
N GLY A 117 -16.57 -6.94 8.58
CA GLY A 117 -15.87 -7.81 9.53
C GLY A 117 -14.95 -8.86 8.88
N LYS A 118 -14.72 -8.78 7.56
CA LYS A 118 -13.93 -9.72 6.76
C LYS A 118 -12.64 -9.08 6.23
N PHE A 119 -11.72 -9.90 5.74
CA PHE A 119 -10.55 -9.46 4.95
C PHE A 119 -11.00 -9.11 3.54
N GLY A 120 -10.43 -8.08 2.93
CA GLY A 120 -10.86 -7.58 1.61
C GLY A 120 -10.94 -6.07 1.52
N PHE A 121 -11.49 -5.55 0.43
CA PHE A 121 -11.64 -4.11 0.25
C PHE A 121 -12.86 -3.78 -0.64
N PRO A 122 -13.49 -2.59 -0.49
CA PRO A 122 -14.68 -2.22 -1.27
C PRO A 122 -14.44 -2.10 -2.78
N VAL A 123 -13.23 -1.71 -3.18
CA VAL A 123 -12.82 -1.53 -4.58
C VAL A 123 -11.47 -2.20 -4.83
N PRO A 124 -11.15 -2.67 -6.04
CA PRO A 124 -9.80 -3.15 -6.33
C PRO A 124 -8.76 -2.03 -6.16
N THR A 125 -7.72 -2.28 -5.35
CA THR A 125 -6.51 -1.45 -5.28
C THR A 125 -5.40 -2.04 -6.16
N ARG A 126 -4.28 -1.30 -6.28
CA ARG A 126 -3.17 -1.68 -7.16
C ARG A 126 -1.83 -1.26 -6.59
N ASP A 127 -0.82 -2.09 -6.84
CA ASP A 127 0.60 -1.73 -6.70
C ASP A 127 1.13 -1.39 -8.10
N GLY A 128 1.12 -0.10 -8.43
CA GLY A 128 1.36 0.35 -9.80
C GLY A 128 0.33 -0.27 -10.77
N ASP A 129 0.80 -1.03 -11.75
CA ASP A 129 -0.06 -1.70 -12.72
C ASP A 129 -0.68 -3.02 -12.24
N ARG A 130 -0.22 -3.56 -11.09
CA ARG A 130 -0.63 -4.87 -10.57
C ARG A 130 -1.91 -4.76 -9.74
N PRO A 131 -3.03 -5.38 -10.16
CA PRO A 131 -4.26 -5.35 -9.37
C PRO A 131 -4.23 -6.32 -8.19
N HIS A 132 -4.70 -5.86 -7.04
CA HIS A 132 -5.01 -6.73 -5.92
C HIS A 132 -6.34 -7.47 -6.13
N ILE A 133 -6.40 -8.73 -5.69
CA ILE A 133 -7.63 -9.52 -5.64
C ILE A 133 -8.21 -9.39 -4.24
N VAL A 134 -9.12 -8.43 -4.07
CA VAL A 134 -9.57 -7.95 -2.75
C VAL A 134 -11.01 -8.36 -2.38
N ASP A 135 -11.55 -9.37 -3.05
CA ASP A 135 -12.86 -9.94 -2.72
C ASP A 135 -12.93 -10.35 -1.24
N TRP A 136 -14.08 -10.10 -0.60
CA TRP A 136 -14.23 -10.32 0.84
C TRP A 136 -14.13 -11.81 1.24
N GLN A 137 -13.28 -12.10 2.22
CA GLN A 137 -13.05 -13.45 2.75
C GLN A 137 -13.03 -13.48 4.28
N ASP A 138 -13.64 -14.50 4.88
CA ASP A 138 -13.64 -14.71 6.33
C ASP A 138 -12.29 -15.21 6.88
N SER A 139 -11.52 -15.91 6.05
CA SER A 139 -10.22 -16.48 6.42
C SER A 139 -9.06 -15.67 5.85
N TRP A 140 -8.10 -15.33 6.69
CA TRP A 140 -6.85 -14.71 6.30
C TRP A 140 -6.05 -15.59 5.34
N ALA A 141 -5.98 -16.90 5.61
CA ALA A 141 -5.27 -17.83 4.74
C ALA A 141 -5.87 -17.87 3.32
N VAL A 142 -7.20 -17.88 3.21
CA VAL A 142 -7.90 -17.82 1.92
C VAL A 142 -7.66 -16.48 1.22
N PHE A 143 -7.76 -15.38 1.95
CA PHE A 143 -7.53 -14.04 1.40
C PHE A 143 -6.09 -13.85 0.90
N PHE A 144 -5.09 -14.19 1.70
CA PHE A 144 -3.69 -14.14 1.33
C PHE A 144 -3.39 -15.02 0.10
N ARG A 145 -4.00 -16.22 0.03
CA ARG A 145 -3.92 -17.08 -1.16
C ARG A 145 -4.47 -16.40 -2.41
N TYR A 146 -5.53 -15.59 -2.30
CA TYR A 146 -6.09 -14.86 -3.44
C TYR A 146 -5.17 -13.74 -3.91
N LEU A 147 -4.57 -12.99 -2.98
CA LEU A 147 -3.54 -11.99 -3.29
C LEU A 147 -2.35 -12.64 -4.01
N PHE A 148 -1.78 -13.69 -3.42
CA PHE A 148 -0.64 -14.44 -3.97
C PHE A 148 -0.92 -14.96 -5.39
N LEU A 149 -2.02 -15.70 -5.56
CA LEU A 149 -2.40 -16.21 -6.88
C LEU A 149 -2.72 -15.09 -7.89
N GLY A 150 -3.21 -13.94 -7.41
CA GLY A 150 -3.43 -12.75 -8.24
C GLY A 150 -2.14 -12.27 -8.88
N VAL A 151 -1.08 -12.08 -8.07
CA VAL A 151 0.25 -11.66 -8.53
C VAL A 151 0.83 -12.69 -9.49
N CYS A 152 0.81 -13.98 -9.14
CA CYS A 152 1.35 -15.03 -10.00
C CYS A 152 0.62 -15.13 -11.35
N ARG A 153 -0.72 -14.99 -11.38
CA ARG A 153 -1.47 -14.97 -12.65
C ARG A 153 -1.10 -13.77 -13.51
N PHE A 154 -0.92 -12.60 -12.89
CA PHE A 154 -0.50 -11.40 -13.61
C PHE A 154 0.89 -11.59 -14.23
N ASP A 155 1.83 -12.14 -13.47
CA ASP A 155 3.18 -12.45 -13.91
C ASP A 155 3.19 -13.44 -15.10
N ILE A 156 2.45 -14.56 -14.98
CA ILE A 156 2.29 -15.54 -16.06
C ILE A 156 1.66 -14.92 -17.32
N ALA A 157 0.65 -14.04 -17.15
CA ALA A 157 0.02 -13.37 -18.28
C ALA A 157 0.97 -12.41 -19.01
N ARG A 158 1.92 -11.80 -18.28
CA ARG A 158 2.92 -10.88 -18.82
C ARG A 158 4.12 -11.60 -19.45
N ASN A 159 4.61 -12.65 -18.80
CA ASN A 159 5.89 -13.29 -19.14
C ASN A 159 5.74 -14.64 -19.86
N GLY A 160 4.52 -15.20 -19.91
CA GLY A 160 4.22 -16.48 -20.54
C GLY A 160 4.15 -17.64 -19.54
N GLN A 161 3.77 -18.81 -20.05
CA GLN A 161 3.65 -20.04 -19.27
C GLN A 161 5.02 -20.58 -18.90
N TRP A 162 5.15 -21.08 -17.67
CA TRP A 162 6.36 -21.74 -17.20
C TRP A 162 5.98 -22.88 -16.25
N PRO A 163 5.98 -24.15 -16.73
CA PRO A 163 5.44 -25.28 -15.97
C PRO A 163 6.06 -25.48 -14.59
N GLU A 164 7.37 -25.29 -14.44
CA GLU A 164 8.07 -25.42 -13.16
C GLU A 164 7.60 -24.36 -12.15
N TYR A 165 7.48 -23.11 -12.60
CA TYR A 165 7.01 -22.00 -11.79
C TYR A 165 5.54 -22.18 -11.40
N GLU A 166 4.68 -22.57 -12.33
CA GLU A 166 3.27 -22.87 -12.07
C GLU A 166 3.11 -24.01 -11.05
N ARG A 167 3.93 -25.06 -11.13
CA ARG A 167 3.96 -26.13 -10.12
C ARG A 167 4.41 -25.61 -8.74
N ALA A 168 5.36 -24.68 -8.69
CA ALA A 168 5.81 -24.07 -7.44
C ALA A 168 4.71 -23.18 -6.83
N ILE A 169 4.04 -22.36 -7.66
CA ILE A 169 2.88 -21.54 -7.26
C ILE A 169 1.80 -22.42 -6.63
N GLN A 170 1.45 -23.55 -7.26
CA GLN A 170 0.43 -24.45 -6.73
C GLN A 170 0.84 -25.04 -5.37
N GLN A 171 2.11 -25.44 -5.20
CA GLN A 171 2.59 -25.95 -3.91
C GLN A 171 2.52 -24.88 -2.81
N ILE A 172 2.89 -23.64 -3.12
CA ILE A 172 2.79 -22.53 -2.15
C ILE A 172 1.31 -22.28 -1.79
N ALA A 173 0.45 -22.19 -2.79
CA ALA A 173 -0.98 -21.89 -2.62
C ALA A 173 -1.76 -22.98 -1.88
N ASP A 174 -1.47 -24.25 -2.13
CA ASP A 174 -2.27 -25.36 -1.59
C ASP A 174 -1.66 -26.03 -0.36
N LYS A 175 -0.35 -25.85 -0.11
CA LYS A 175 0.35 -26.46 1.02
C LYS A 175 0.90 -25.41 1.97
N VAL A 176 1.79 -24.54 1.49
CA VAL A 176 2.55 -23.64 2.37
C VAL A 176 1.63 -22.62 3.05
N ILE A 177 0.78 -21.93 2.27
CA ILE A 177 -0.13 -20.91 2.82
C ILE A 177 -1.07 -21.50 3.88
N PRO A 178 -1.80 -22.61 3.64
CA PRO A 178 -2.62 -23.23 4.66
C PRO A 178 -1.83 -23.61 5.93
N ILE A 179 -0.66 -24.27 5.76
CA ILE A 179 0.17 -24.74 6.87
C ILE A 179 0.61 -23.57 7.77
N LEU A 180 0.97 -22.43 7.19
CA LEU A 180 1.48 -21.29 7.94
C LEU A 180 0.36 -20.41 8.51
N LEU A 181 -0.72 -20.17 7.75
CA LEU A 181 -1.69 -19.12 8.07
C LEU A 181 -2.96 -19.63 8.74
N GLU A 182 -3.42 -20.86 8.47
CA GLU A 182 -4.60 -21.41 9.15
C GLU A 182 -4.44 -21.53 10.67
N PRO A 183 -3.27 -21.92 11.22
CA PRO A 183 -3.07 -21.97 12.67
C PRO A 183 -3.31 -20.64 13.40
N LEU A 184 -3.22 -19.51 12.70
CA LEU A 184 -3.46 -18.18 13.28
C LEU A 184 -4.94 -17.94 13.64
N GLN A 185 -5.87 -18.62 12.96
CA GLN A 185 -7.32 -18.58 13.24
C GLN A 185 -7.86 -19.92 13.80
N ALA A 186 -6.99 -20.89 14.07
CA ALA A 186 -7.37 -22.18 14.64
C ALA A 186 -7.64 -22.08 16.15
N ASN A 187 -8.29 -23.11 16.71
CA ASN A 187 -8.50 -23.27 18.17
C ASN A 187 -9.16 -22.07 18.85
N GLY A 188 -10.10 -21.41 18.18
CA GLY A 188 -10.83 -20.26 18.70
C GLY A 188 -10.09 -18.92 18.63
N ARG A 189 -8.86 -18.89 18.08
CA ARG A 189 -8.15 -17.64 17.79
C ARG A 189 -8.91 -16.84 16.73
N LYS A 190 -8.93 -15.53 16.88
CA LYS A 190 -9.56 -14.61 15.93
C LYS A 190 -8.53 -13.58 15.52
N LEU A 191 -8.34 -13.45 14.21
CA LEU A 191 -7.60 -12.34 13.64
C LEU A 191 -8.60 -11.22 13.34
N LYS A 192 -8.19 -9.99 13.63
CA LYS A 192 -8.94 -8.80 13.26
C LYS A 192 -8.48 -8.37 11.86
N PRO A 193 -9.38 -8.25 10.86
CA PRO A 193 -9.08 -7.54 9.64
C PRO A 193 -8.90 -6.05 9.95
N CYS A 194 -7.69 -5.55 9.81
CA CYS A 194 -7.37 -4.14 9.99
C CYS A 194 -7.02 -3.50 8.65
N LEU A 195 -7.33 -2.21 8.51
CA LEU A 195 -6.92 -1.43 7.37
C LEU A 195 -5.41 -1.24 7.41
N ILE A 196 -4.72 -1.62 6.35
CA ILE A 196 -3.31 -1.32 6.12
C ILE A 196 -3.18 -0.22 5.03
N HIS A 197 -2.05 0.46 4.98
CA HIS A 197 -1.66 1.33 3.89
C HIS A 197 -1.51 0.55 2.59
N GLY A 198 -0.84 -0.62 2.63
CA GLY A 198 -0.81 -1.59 1.53
C GLY A 198 0.32 -1.39 0.51
N ASP A 199 0.97 -0.23 0.49
CA ASP A 199 2.19 0.06 -0.27
C ASP A 199 3.14 0.90 0.61
N LEU A 200 3.40 0.46 1.85
CA LEU A 200 4.16 1.24 2.81
C LEU A 200 5.66 0.96 2.72
N TRP A 201 6.40 1.95 2.22
CA TRP A 201 7.86 1.98 2.14
C TRP A 201 8.35 3.42 2.27
N GLU A 202 9.66 3.62 2.28
CA GLU A 202 10.29 4.93 2.54
C GLU A 202 9.82 6.03 1.56
N GLY A 203 9.49 5.65 0.33
CA GLY A 203 8.99 6.57 -0.69
C GLY A 203 7.55 7.05 -0.49
N ASN A 204 6.78 6.41 0.40
CA ASN A 204 5.36 6.68 0.65
C ASN A 204 5.09 7.21 2.07
N MET A 205 6.13 7.75 2.71
CA MET A 205 6.05 8.41 4.01
C MET A 205 6.81 9.74 3.98
N GLY A 206 6.45 10.67 4.86
CA GLY A 206 7.10 11.96 4.99
C GLY A 206 6.70 12.70 6.25
N ILE A 207 7.32 13.85 6.49
CA ILE A 207 7.07 14.71 7.65
C ILE A 207 6.37 15.97 7.16
N ASN A 208 5.22 16.30 7.76
CA ASN A 208 4.56 17.57 7.50
C ASN A 208 5.43 18.74 7.97
N LEU A 209 5.90 19.59 7.04
CA LEU A 209 6.81 20.70 7.36
C LEU A 209 6.19 21.77 8.27
N GLU A 210 4.86 21.89 8.29
CA GLU A 210 4.16 22.84 9.14
C GLU A 210 4.03 22.34 10.59
N THR A 211 3.71 21.05 10.76
CA THR A 211 3.35 20.49 12.08
C THR A 211 4.45 19.65 12.71
N GLY A 212 5.35 19.08 11.91
CA GLY A 212 6.34 18.08 12.33
C GLY A 212 5.81 16.66 12.44
N ASP A 213 4.51 16.43 12.18
CA ASP A 213 3.87 15.12 12.26
C ASP A 213 4.26 14.23 11.09
N SER A 214 4.33 12.92 11.32
CA SER A 214 4.48 11.97 10.23
C SER A 214 3.19 11.78 9.43
N MET A 215 3.37 11.58 8.12
CA MET A 215 2.30 11.37 7.15
C MET A 215 2.65 10.24 6.19
N ILE A 216 1.60 9.58 5.70
CA ILE A 216 1.65 8.58 4.62
C ILE A 216 0.84 9.07 3.41
N PHE A 217 1.18 8.59 2.23
CA PHE A 217 0.53 8.92 0.97
C PHE A 217 0.66 7.77 -0.04
N ASP A 218 -0.10 7.84 -1.13
CA ASP A 218 -0.11 6.82 -2.19
C ASP A 218 -0.57 5.42 -1.73
N ALA A 219 -1.61 5.40 -0.89
CA ALA A 219 -2.14 4.16 -0.29
C ALA A 219 -2.83 3.22 -1.30
N ALA A 220 -2.52 1.93 -1.18
CA ALA A 220 -3.11 0.82 -1.94
C ALA A 220 -3.86 -0.15 -0.99
N SER A 221 -4.69 0.40 -0.11
CA SER A 221 -5.20 -0.29 1.07
C SER A 221 -6.06 -1.52 0.81
N TYR A 222 -6.09 -2.39 1.81
CA TYR A 222 -7.10 -3.43 2.00
C TYR A 222 -7.18 -3.82 3.48
N PHE A 223 -8.25 -4.49 3.89
CA PHE A 223 -8.35 -5.05 5.24
C PHE A 223 -7.63 -6.40 5.28
N SER A 224 -6.54 -6.49 6.05
CA SER A 224 -5.62 -7.64 6.11
C SER A 224 -5.29 -8.03 7.56
N HIS A 225 -4.43 -9.03 7.72
CA HIS A 225 -3.67 -9.18 8.97
C HIS A 225 -2.63 -8.05 9.06
N ASN A 226 -2.49 -7.41 10.22
CA ASN A 226 -1.63 -6.22 10.41
C ASN A 226 -0.17 -6.45 10.00
N GLU A 227 0.35 -7.68 10.14
CA GLU A 227 1.74 -7.98 9.75
C GLU A 227 1.97 -7.90 8.24
N MET A 228 0.92 -7.90 7.41
CA MET A 228 1.04 -7.73 5.96
C MET A 228 1.65 -6.38 5.57
N GLU A 229 1.45 -5.33 6.39
CA GLU A 229 2.01 -3.99 6.15
C GLU A 229 3.54 -4.00 6.03
N PHE A 230 4.20 -4.91 6.75
CA PHE A 230 5.67 -4.97 6.82
C PHE A 230 6.31 -5.69 5.63
N GLY A 231 5.53 -6.07 4.61
CA GLY A 231 6.00 -6.84 3.46
C GLY A 231 7.19 -6.20 2.74
N HIS A 232 7.17 -4.87 2.55
CA HIS A 232 8.27 -4.13 1.91
C HIS A 232 9.55 -4.16 2.75
N TRP A 233 9.44 -3.92 4.06
CA TRP A 233 10.61 -3.94 4.96
C TRP A 233 11.15 -5.34 5.23
N ALA A 234 10.38 -6.40 4.93
CA ALA A 234 10.85 -7.78 4.99
C ALA A 234 11.73 -8.17 3.79
N TYR A 235 11.93 -7.30 2.79
CA TYR A 235 12.71 -7.58 1.58
C TYR A 235 14.15 -8.02 1.88
N ASN A 236 14.83 -7.37 2.83
CA ASN A 236 16.19 -7.75 3.20
C ASN A 236 16.28 -9.19 3.75
N ASN A 237 15.26 -9.64 4.50
CA ASN A 237 15.18 -11.03 4.97
C ASN A 237 15.00 -12.01 3.80
N MET A 238 14.30 -11.60 2.75
CA MET A 238 14.18 -12.40 1.53
C MET A 238 15.51 -12.47 0.78
N CYS A 239 16.28 -11.38 0.70
CA CYS A 239 17.64 -11.39 0.15
C CYS A 239 18.55 -12.39 0.90
N TYR A 240 18.47 -12.45 2.23
CA TYR A 240 19.19 -13.46 3.03
C TYR A 240 18.83 -14.90 2.61
N LEU A 241 17.53 -15.20 2.48
CA LEU A 241 17.06 -16.52 2.06
C LEU A 241 17.50 -16.84 0.62
N ASN A 242 17.47 -15.85 -0.27
CA ASN A 242 17.90 -16.01 -1.65
C ASN A 242 19.38 -16.38 -1.72
N GLU A 243 20.26 -15.59 -1.11
CA GLU A 243 21.70 -15.86 -1.09
C GLU A 243 22.05 -17.24 -0.53
N LYS A 244 21.33 -17.66 0.51
CA LYS A 244 21.62 -18.91 1.22
C LYS A 244 21.09 -20.16 0.52
N TYR A 245 19.91 -20.09 -0.09
CA TYR A 245 19.19 -21.29 -0.55
C TYR A 245 18.93 -21.33 -2.06
N ALA A 246 18.86 -20.18 -2.73
CA ALA A 246 18.52 -20.09 -4.14
C ALA A 246 19.08 -18.80 -4.76
N PRO A 247 20.41 -18.67 -4.92
CA PRO A 247 21.03 -17.43 -5.36
C PRO A 247 20.58 -17.07 -6.79
N ILE A 248 20.07 -15.85 -6.95
CA ILE A 248 19.61 -15.30 -8.23
C ILE A 248 20.44 -14.06 -8.55
N GLU A 249 21.04 -14.01 -9.75
CA GLU A 249 22.03 -12.99 -10.13
C GLU A 249 21.51 -11.56 -10.11
N TYR A 250 20.21 -11.36 -10.33
CA TYR A 250 19.55 -10.05 -10.40
C TYR A 250 18.85 -9.63 -9.10
N MET A 251 18.94 -10.43 -8.04
CA MET A 251 18.43 -10.07 -6.72
C MET A 251 19.45 -9.22 -5.96
N ASP A 252 18.96 -8.27 -5.16
CA ASP A 252 19.83 -7.50 -4.27
C ASP A 252 20.50 -8.41 -3.24
N LYS A 253 21.67 -7.97 -2.79
CA LYS A 253 22.41 -8.67 -1.74
C LYS A 253 21.80 -8.41 -0.38
N TYR A 254 21.91 -9.41 0.48
CA TYR A 254 21.56 -9.28 1.88
C TYR A 254 22.47 -8.23 2.56
N ASP A 255 21.85 -7.28 3.24
CA ASP A 255 22.55 -6.30 4.06
C ASP A 255 22.35 -6.61 5.57
N PRO A 256 23.38 -7.08 6.28
CA PRO A 256 23.28 -7.34 7.71
C PRO A 256 23.05 -6.08 8.55
N ALA A 257 23.32 -4.88 8.02
CA ALA A 257 23.02 -3.62 8.70
C ALA A 257 21.52 -3.32 8.75
N LEU A 258 20.71 -4.03 7.96
CA LEU A 258 19.25 -3.92 7.93
C LEU A 258 18.55 -5.10 8.63
N ASP A 259 19.28 -6.09 9.17
CA ASP A 259 18.68 -7.22 9.90
C ASP A 259 18.39 -6.84 11.36
N PRO A 260 17.12 -6.84 11.80
CA PRO A 260 16.76 -6.56 13.18
C PRO A 260 17.44 -7.51 14.19
N ASN A 261 17.68 -8.77 13.82
CA ASN A 261 18.34 -9.75 14.69
C ASN A 261 19.84 -9.47 14.90
N ILE A 262 20.49 -8.78 13.95
CA ILE A 262 21.90 -8.40 14.04
C ILE A 262 22.05 -7.03 14.69
N THR A 263 21.22 -6.08 14.26
CA THR A 263 21.24 -4.70 14.77
C THR A 263 20.70 -4.60 16.19
N GLY A 264 19.94 -5.60 16.65
CA GLY A 264 19.24 -5.58 17.93
C GLY A 264 17.95 -4.76 17.90
N LEU A 265 17.54 -4.24 16.74
CA LEU A 265 16.20 -3.69 16.56
C LEU A 265 15.19 -4.82 16.76
N SER A 266 14.20 -4.62 17.63
CA SER A 266 13.16 -5.62 17.86
C SER A 266 11.80 -4.94 17.83
N ILE A 267 10.82 -5.63 17.25
CA ILE A 267 9.42 -5.27 17.45
C ILE A 267 9.13 -5.60 18.91
N ILE A 268 9.16 -4.60 19.78
CA ILE A 268 8.71 -4.77 21.17
C ILE A 268 7.19 -4.90 21.09
N PRO A 269 6.60 -6.08 21.38
CA PRO A 269 5.16 -6.17 21.45
C PRO A 269 4.74 -5.28 22.62
N HIS A 270 3.89 -4.29 22.37
CA HIS A 270 3.17 -3.63 23.47
C HIS A 270 2.22 -4.66 24.09
N LEU A 271 2.76 -5.50 24.98
CA LEU A 271 2.01 -6.13 26.03
C LEU A 271 1.60 -4.99 26.96
N ALA A 272 0.48 -4.33 26.65
CA ALA A 272 -0.11 -3.39 27.57
C ALA A 272 -0.41 -4.16 28.86
N GLU A 273 0.30 -3.82 29.94
CA GLU A 273 -0.05 -4.23 31.28
C GLU A 273 -1.50 -3.82 31.54
N GLY A 274 -2.39 -4.80 31.71
CA GLY A 274 -3.62 -4.61 32.49
C GLY A 274 -4.97 -4.48 31.78
N LEU A 275 -5.25 -5.15 30.65
CA LEU A 275 -6.63 -5.31 30.16
C LEU A 275 -6.92 -6.75 29.74
N ILE A 276 -7.53 -7.51 30.67
CA ILE A 276 -8.26 -8.77 30.44
C ILE A 276 -9.60 -8.45 29.75
#